data_AF-A0A937FQT9-F1
#
_entry.id   AF-A0A937FQT9-F1
#
_cell.length_a   1.000
_cell.length_b   1.000
_cell.length_c   1.000
_cell.angle_alpha   90.00
_cell.angle_beta   90.00
_cell.angle_gamma   90.00
#
_symmetry.space_group_name_H-M   'P 1'
#
loop_
_entity.id
_entity.type
_entity.pdbx_description
1 polymer ?
#
loop_
_entity_poly.entity_id
_entity_poly.type
_entity_poly.pdbx_seq_one_letter_code
_entity_poly.pdbx_strand_id
1 'polypeptide(L)'
;MQRFGYLLLGWAALALGGLGVVLPGLPTTPFLLVAAFAFGKGSPRMRAWLIDHAHLGPPIRDWEDRGAISRRAKVLAVSMMVALLLLSVVLGLSGWLITIQALCMGGAAVFILTRPD
;
A
#
# COMPACT_ATOMS: atom_id res chain seq x y z
N MET A 1 -1.12 -16.98 -22.13
CA MET A 1 -2.21 -16.43 -21.30
C MET A 1 -1.72 -15.79 -19.99
N GLN A 2 -0.84 -16.42 -19.21
CA GLN A 2 -0.39 -15.88 -17.91
C GLN A 2 0.22 -14.46 -17.97
N ARG A 3 1.01 -14.15 -19.00
CA ARG A 3 1.60 -12.80 -19.19
C ARG A 3 0.57 -11.67 -19.30
N PHE A 4 -0.56 -11.93 -19.95
CA PHE A 4 -1.60 -10.92 -20.17
C PHE A 4 -2.35 -10.59 -18.88
N GLY A 5 -2.60 -11.60 -18.03
CA GLY A 5 -3.18 -11.39 -16.71
C GLY A 5 -2.30 -10.52 -15.80
N TYR A 6 -0.98 -10.75 -15.82
CA TYR A 6 -0.05 -9.90 -15.08
C TYR A 6 0.02 -8.46 -15.61
N LEU A 7 -0.09 -8.27 -16.94
CA LEU A 7 -0.12 -6.92 -17.51
C LEU A 7 -1.40 -6.16 -17.13
N LEU A 8 -2.56 -6.81 -17.19
CA LEU A 8 -3.83 -6.22 -16.75
C LEU A 8 -3.78 -5.87 -15.25
N LEU A 9 -3.28 -6.77 -14.42
CA LEU A 9 -3.11 -6.52 -12.99
C LEU A 9 -2.17 -5.34 -12.73
N GLY A 10 -1.04 -5.26 -13.46
CA GLY A 10 -0.09 -4.18 -13.32
C GLY A 10 -0.68 -2.83 -13.69
N TRP A 11 -1.43 -2.73 -14.79
CA TRP A 11 -2.11 -1.51 -15.19
C TRP A 11 -3.25 -1.11 -14.25
N ALA A 12 -4.04 -2.08 -13.77
CA ALA A 12 -5.10 -1.82 -12.79
C ALA A 12 -4.51 -1.28 -11.47
N ALA A 13 -3.43 -1.90 -10.98
CA ALA A 13 -2.73 -1.42 -9.79
C ALA A 13 -2.12 -0.02 -10.01
N LEU A 14 -1.51 0.23 -11.18
CA LEU A 14 -0.97 1.54 -11.51
C LEU A 14 -2.06 2.62 -11.53
N ALA A 15 -3.24 2.31 -12.10
CA ALA A 15 -4.38 3.22 -12.11
C ALA A 15 -4.90 3.53 -10.70
N LEU A 16 -5.02 2.51 -9.83
CA LEU A 16 -5.39 2.70 -8.42
C LEU A 16 -4.34 3.53 -7.66
N GLY A 17 -3.05 3.29 -7.91
CA GLY A 17 -1.96 4.10 -7.35
C GLY A 17 -2.04 5.55 -7.81
N GLY A 18 -2.39 5.79 -9.08
CA GLY A 18 -2.63 7.14 -9.61
C GLY A 18 -3.82 7.83 -8.93
N LEU A 19 -4.92 7.10 -8.69
CA LEU A 19 -6.06 7.63 -7.94
C LEU A 19 -5.67 8.04 -6.52
N GLY A 20 -4.77 7.33 -5.86
CA GLY A 20 -4.31 7.69 -4.51
C GLY A 20 -3.43 8.94 -4.44
N VAL A 21 -2.94 9.45 -5.59
CA VAL A 21 -2.32 10.78 -5.64
C VAL A 21 -3.37 11.88 -5.49
N VAL A 22 -4.58 11.64 -6.00
CA VAL A 22 -5.68 12.61 -5.98
C VAL A 22 -6.55 12.45 -4.72
N LEU A 23 -6.79 11.20 -4.29
CA LEU A 23 -7.59 10.89 -3.11
C LEU A 23 -6.73 10.87 -1.84
N PRO A 24 -6.94 11.79 -0.89
CA PRO A 24 -6.24 11.76 0.39
C PRO A 24 -6.62 10.49 1.17
N GLY A 25 -5.61 9.80 1.72
CA GLY A 25 -5.77 8.60 2.55
C GLY A 25 -5.64 7.26 1.82
N LEU A 26 -5.64 7.23 0.48
CA LEU A 26 -5.36 6.00 -0.26
C LEU A 26 -3.85 5.75 -0.33
N PRO A 27 -3.34 4.61 0.15
CA PRO A 27 -1.91 4.34 0.11
C PRO A 27 -1.48 4.02 -1.33
N THR A 28 -0.67 4.87 -1.94
CA THR A 28 -0.19 4.71 -3.33
C THR A 28 0.92 3.67 -3.46
N THR A 29 1.83 3.62 -2.48
CA THR A 29 3.01 2.74 -2.49
C THR A 29 2.67 1.26 -2.65
N PRO A 30 1.71 0.67 -1.89
CA PRO A 30 1.35 -0.73 -2.07
C PRO A 30 0.88 -1.07 -3.48
N PHE A 31 0.08 -0.18 -4.10
CA PHE A 31 -0.37 -0.39 -5.47
C PHE A 31 0.78 -0.30 -6.48
N LEU A 32 1.73 0.60 -6.27
CA LEU A 32 2.94 0.69 -7.09
C LEU A 32 3.82 -0.56 -6.96
N LEU A 33 3.94 -1.14 -5.76
CA LEU A 33 4.68 -2.38 -5.53
C LEU A 33 3.99 -3.57 -6.23
N VAL A 34 2.66 -3.66 -6.15
CA VAL A 34 1.88 -4.67 -6.89
C VAL A 34 2.06 -4.49 -8.40
N ALA A 35 2.05 -3.25 -8.90
CA ALA A 35 2.28 -2.94 -10.30
C ALA A 35 3.69 -3.38 -10.74
N ALA A 36 4.72 -3.06 -9.95
CA ALA A 36 6.11 -3.46 -10.23
C ALA A 36 6.28 -4.99 -10.25
N PHE A 37 5.67 -5.70 -9.31
CA PHE A 37 5.68 -7.16 -9.27
C PHE A 37 4.97 -7.77 -10.47
N ALA A 38 3.77 -7.29 -10.79
CA ALA A 38 2.97 -7.78 -11.89
C ALA A 38 3.66 -7.50 -13.24
N PHE A 39 4.18 -6.30 -13.46
CA PHE A 39 4.98 -5.99 -14.63
C PHE A 39 6.26 -6.82 -14.70
N GLY A 40 6.91 -7.13 -13.57
CA GLY A 40 8.08 -8.03 -13.56
C GLY A 40 7.80 -9.42 -14.12
N LYS A 41 6.60 -9.97 -13.86
CA LYS A 41 6.16 -11.27 -14.42
C LYS A 41 5.54 -11.18 -15.82
N GLY A 42 4.93 -10.04 -16.16
CA GLY A 42 4.24 -9.84 -17.44
C GLY A 42 5.13 -9.31 -18.56
N SER A 43 5.98 -8.32 -18.27
CA SER A 43 6.87 -7.64 -19.23
C SER A 43 8.05 -6.94 -18.52
N PRO A 44 9.29 -7.45 -18.70
CA PRO A 44 10.49 -6.83 -18.15
C PRO A 44 10.67 -5.36 -18.56
N ARG A 45 10.30 -5.01 -19.79
CA ARG A 45 10.36 -3.62 -20.30
C ARG A 45 9.44 -2.69 -19.52
N MET A 46 8.25 -3.14 -19.15
CA MET A 46 7.28 -2.33 -18.40
C MET A 46 7.73 -2.12 -16.96
N ARG A 47 8.30 -3.15 -16.33
CA ARG A 47 8.89 -3.03 -14.99
C ARG A 47 10.04 -2.03 -14.99
N ALA A 48 10.93 -2.11 -15.98
CA ALA A 48 12.04 -1.17 -16.11
C ALA A 48 11.55 0.27 -16.28
N TRP A 49 10.57 0.51 -17.15
CA TRP A 49 9.95 1.83 -17.32
C TRP A 49 9.34 2.36 -16.02
N LEU A 50 8.62 1.52 -15.26
CA LEU A 50 7.99 1.94 -14.01
C LEU A 50 9.02 2.32 -12.94
N ILE A 51 10.08 1.51 -12.79
CA ILE A 51 11.14 1.75 -11.80
C ILE A 51 11.97 2.97 -12.17
N ASP A 52 12.18 3.24 -13.46
CA ASP A 52 12.95 4.40 -13.93
C ASP A 52 12.15 5.72 -13.88
N HIS A 53 10.82 5.64 -13.73
CA HIS A 53 9.97 6.82 -13.69
C HIS A 53 10.27 7.71 -12.48
N ALA A 54 10.46 9.02 -12.70
CA ALA A 54 10.95 9.96 -11.70
C ALA A 54 10.11 10.03 -10.41
N HIS A 55 8.78 9.90 -10.51
CA HIS A 55 7.88 10.00 -9.36
C HIS A 55 7.41 8.66 -8.80
N LEU A 56 7.26 7.63 -9.66
CA LEU A 56 6.72 6.33 -9.28
C LEU A 56 7.81 5.33 -8.90
N GLY A 57 9.02 5.54 -9.40
CA GLY A 57 10.20 4.69 -9.18
C GLY A 57 10.78 4.77 -7.77
N PRO A 58 11.00 5.96 -7.17
CA PRO A 58 11.66 6.06 -5.87
C PRO A 58 11.00 5.21 -4.76
N PRO A 59 9.66 5.21 -4.58
CA PRO A 59 9.01 4.36 -3.57
C PRO A 59 9.22 2.85 -3.79
N ILE A 60 9.38 2.41 -5.04
CA ILE A 60 9.65 1.00 -5.36
C ILE A 60 11.09 0.65 -4.99
N ARG A 61 12.05 1.51 -5.33
CA ARG A 61 13.47 1.32 -5.02
C ARG A 61 13.73 1.34 -3.52
N ASP A 62 13.14 2.29 -2.80
CA ASP A 62 13.26 2.40 -1.34
C ASP A 62 12.76 1.12 -0.64
N TRP A 63 11.68 0.54 -1.16
CA TRP A 63 11.15 -0.73 -0.66
C TRP A 63 12.06 -1.93 -1.01
N GLU A 64 12.55 -2.02 -2.25
CA GLU A 64 13.44 -3.11 -2.68
C GLU A 64 14.79 -3.08 -1.94
N ASP A 65 15.34 -1.89 -1.69
CA ASP A 65 16.67 -1.74 -1.09
C ASP A 65 16.65 -1.89 0.44
N ARG A 66 15.60 -1.38 1.11
CA ARG A 66 15.59 -1.24 2.57
C ARG A 66 14.37 -1.84 3.26
N GLY A 67 13.34 -2.22 2.49
CA GLY A 67 12.03 -2.56 3.06
C GLY A 67 11.48 -1.44 3.96
N ALA A 68 11.88 -0.19 3.67
CA ALA A 68 11.65 0.95 4.54
C ALA A 68 10.24 1.50 4.33
N ILE A 69 9.65 1.99 5.42
CA ILE A 69 8.37 2.69 5.39
C ILE A 69 8.64 4.09 5.92
N SER A 70 8.49 5.10 5.07
CA SER A 70 8.75 6.49 5.46
C SER A 70 7.96 6.87 6.72
N ARG A 71 8.55 7.69 7.58
CA ARG A 71 7.91 8.17 8.81
C ARG A 71 6.54 8.81 8.57
N ARG A 72 6.38 9.54 7.45
CA ARG A 72 5.09 10.12 7.03
C ARG A 72 4.04 9.03 6.78
N ALA A 73 4.41 7.96 6.10
CA ALA A 73 3.51 6.83 5.85
C ALA A 73 3.14 6.09 7.14
N LYS A 74 4.08 5.93 8.08
CA LYS A 74 3.78 5.34 9.40
C LYS A 74 2.75 6.16 10.16
N VAL A 75 2.96 7.48 10.26
CA VAL A 75 2.04 8.40 10.94
C VAL A 75 0.66 8.37 10.29
N LEU A 76 0.59 8.44 8.97
CA LEU A 76 -0.68 8.40 8.23
C LEU A 76 -1.41 7.06 8.43
N ALA A 77 -0.70 5.93 8.33
CA ALA A 77 -1.31 4.61 8.49
C ALA A 77 -1.88 4.42 9.90
N VAL A 78 -1.09 4.75 10.93
CA VAL A 78 -1.52 4.61 12.33
C VAL A 78 -2.66 5.59 12.65
N SER A 79 -2.60 6.84 12.18
CA SER A 79 -3.68 7.80 12.44
C SER A 79 -5.00 7.38 11.78
N MET A 80 -4.96 6.84 10.56
CA MET A 80 -6.14 6.31 9.89
C MET A 80 -6.72 5.07 10.59
N MET A 81 -5.87 4.14 11.05
CA MET A 81 -6.32 2.98 11.83
C MET A 81 -7.05 3.41 13.10
N VAL A 82 -6.48 4.35 13.84
CA VAL A 82 -7.10 4.89 15.06
C VAL A 82 -8.41 5.60 14.73
N ALA A 83 -8.44 6.44 13.70
CA ALA A 83 -9.65 7.15 13.29
C ALA A 83 -10.79 6.19 12.91
N LEU A 84 -10.49 5.12 12.16
CA LEU A 84 -11.47 4.11 11.77
C LEU A 84 -11.94 3.26 12.95
N LEU A 85 -11.05 2.93 13.90
CA LEU A 85 -11.43 2.23 15.12
C LEU A 85 -12.36 3.08 15.99
N LEU A 86 -12.06 4.37 16.15
CA LEU A 86 -12.91 5.31 16.87
C LEU A 86 -14.28 5.47 16.17
N LEU A 87 -14.30 5.54 14.84
CA LEU A 87 -15.54 5.59 14.08
C LEU A 87 -16.42 4.35 14.34
N SER A 88 -15.82 3.14 14.35
CA SER A 88 -16.53 1.90 14.68
C SER A 88 -17.17 1.93 16.07
N VAL A 89 -16.49 2.53 17.05
CA VAL A 89 -17.01 2.71 18.42
C VAL A 89 -18.19 3.70 18.43
N VAL A 90 -18.04 4.85 17.75
CA VAL A 90 -19.10 5.88 17.68
C VAL A 90 -20.35 5.36 16.98
N LEU A 91 -20.20 4.50 15.96
CA LEU A 91 -21.32 3.85 15.27
C LEU A 91 -21.98 2.73 16.09
N GLY A 92 -21.46 2.39 17.26
CA GLY A 92 -22.05 1.37 18.14
C GLY A 92 -21.98 -0.05 17.57
N LEU A 93 -20.94 -0.36 16.80
CA LEU A 93 -20.75 -1.73 16.28
C LEU A 93 -20.57 -2.72 17.43
N SER A 94 -20.91 -3.99 17.18
CA SER A 94 -20.77 -5.07 18.17
C SER A 94 -19.35 -5.13 18.74
N GLY A 95 -19.22 -5.26 20.07
CA GLY A 95 -17.92 -5.28 20.76
C GLY A 95 -16.97 -6.38 20.25
N TRP A 96 -17.51 -7.51 19.79
CA TRP A 96 -16.72 -8.56 19.15
C TRP A 96 -16.08 -8.10 17.84
N LEU A 97 -16.81 -7.38 17.00
CA LEU A 97 -16.29 -6.82 15.74
C LEU A 97 -15.21 -5.78 16.01
N ILE A 98 -15.41 -4.91 17.00
CA ILE A 98 -14.42 -3.91 17.41
C ILE A 98 -13.15 -4.59 17.94
N THR A 99 -13.30 -5.68 18.70
CA THR A 99 -12.16 -6.46 19.23
C THR A 99 -11.34 -7.09 18.12
N ILE A 100 -12.00 -7.74 17.14
CA ILE A 100 -11.32 -8.30 15.96
C ILE A 100 -10.62 -7.19 15.17
N GLN A 101 -11.30 -6.07 14.93
CA GLN A 101 -10.74 -4.93 14.20
C GLN A 101 -9.50 -4.39 14.92
N ALA A 102 -9.55 -4.21 16.23
CA ALA A 102 -8.44 -3.74 17.04
C ALA A 102 -7.24 -4.70 17.01
N LEU A 103 -7.48 -6.02 17.08
CA LEU A 103 -6.42 -7.02 16.98
C LEU A 103 -5.74 -7.01 15.61
N CYS A 104 -6.52 -6.99 14.53
CA CYS A 104 -5.97 -6.93 13.16
C CYS A 104 -5.18 -5.63 12.92
N MET A 105 -5.74 -4.48 13.31
CA MET A 105 -5.06 -3.18 13.18
C MET A 105 -3.82 -3.10 14.08
N GLY A 106 -3.88 -3.63 15.30
CA GLY A 106 -2.74 -3.69 16.21
C GLY A 106 -1.59 -4.50 15.63
N GLY A 107 -1.87 -5.69 15.08
CA GLY A 107 -0.85 -6.49 14.39
C GLY A 107 -0.23 -5.76 13.20
N ALA A 108 -1.05 -5.11 12.37
CA ALA A 108 -0.58 -4.31 11.25
C ALA A 108 0.27 -3.11 11.71
N ALA A 109 -0.13 -2.40 12.77
CA ALA A 109 0.60 -1.28 13.33
C ALA A 109 1.97 -1.72 13.87
N VAL A 110 2.04 -2.84 14.59
CA VAL A 110 3.32 -3.41 15.07
C VAL A 110 4.25 -3.70 13.90
N PHE A 111 3.75 -4.33 12.85
CA PHE A 111 4.53 -4.56 11.64
C PHE A 111 5.02 -3.25 10.99
N ILE A 112 4.15 -2.26 10.81
CA ILE A 112 4.52 -0.98 10.19
C ILE A 112 5.55 -0.22 11.04
N LEU A 113 5.39 -0.19 12.36
CA LEU A 113 6.25 0.56 13.27
C LEU A 113 7.63 -0.10 13.46
N THR A 114 7.73 -1.41 13.29
CA THR A 114 9.01 -2.15 13.38
C THR A 114 9.86 -2.06 12.11
N ARG A 115 9.31 -1.56 10.99
CA ARG A 115 10.07 -1.38 9.76
C ARG A 115 11.03 -0.19 9.85
N PRO A 116 12.20 -0.24 9.20
CA PRO A 116 13.12 0.90 9.14
C PRO A 116 12.47 2.11 8.43
N ASP A 117 12.94 3.31 8.77
CA ASP A 117 12.52 4.59 8.17
C ASP A 117 13.11 4.78 6.77
#